data_AF-R7LQT5-F1
#
_entry.id   AF-R7LQT5-F1
#
_cell.length_a   1.000
_cell.length_b   1.000
_cell.length_c   1.000
_cell.angle_alpha   90.00
_cell.angle_beta   90.00
_cell.angle_gamma   90.00
#
_symmetry.space_group_name_H-M   'P 1'
#
loop_
_entity.id
_entity.type
_entity.pdbx_description
1 polymer ?
#
loop_
_entity_poly.entity_id
_entity_poly.type
_entity_poly.pdbx_seq_one_letter_code
_entity_poly.pdbx_strand_id
1 'polypeptide(L)'
;MKKHLGKEQGITLIALVITIIILLILAGISISALTNQGLFKNAKATQNATEKAEKEQGQRLNEYEDEINKYLSNNDKTEETLVDKVNDGTIKIGDYVKYTPNTASTDSILQELNTYSGSDKNTTSTLTQESLNWRVLDIKDGQVRLISELPTTSKITLSGYNGYNNAVKLLDDTCSTLYSNSKFASKVQNLKIEDITVYMKTQPTEDTTEYKPTNINYPKILEQEENQTVENSVTNNKLGVSEQHDFVTTGKATSATSTLKKTYWNKSMTSEDFKDSKYYELLINNGSNYATYWMSSRCVNAFSSRADFNVRNVYSGFVDAHGLFDSNDREYSCGCAFRPVITLNSNVQIDTANSGNGKTAEQGYAIK
;
A
#
# COMPACT_ATOMS: atom_id res chain seq x y z
N MET A 1 43.68 -66.74 31.85
CA MET A 1 42.79 -65.89 31.04
C MET A 1 42.06 -64.92 31.95
N LYS A 2 42.37 -63.62 31.87
CA LYS A 2 41.71 -62.56 32.66
C LYS A 2 40.68 -61.83 31.80
N LYS A 3 39.60 -61.42 32.48
CA LYS A 3 38.30 -60.95 32.00
C LYS A 3 38.32 -59.49 31.50
N HIS A 4 37.42 -59.20 30.55
CA HIS A 4 36.99 -57.90 29.98
C HIS A 4 37.04 -56.66 30.89
N LEU A 5 37.21 -55.47 30.29
CA LEU A 5 36.30 -54.31 30.41
C LEU A 5 36.67 -53.21 29.39
N GLY A 6 35.76 -52.92 28.46
CA GLY A 6 35.88 -51.79 27.54
C GLY A 6 35.67 -50.45 28.26
N LYS A 7 36.38 -49.41 27.82
CA LYS A 7 36.11 -48.01 28.15
C LYS A 7 36.15 -47.19 26.87
N GLU A 8 35.01 -47.12 26.21
CA GLU A 8 34.66 -45.90 25.49
C GLU A 8 33.69 -45.09 26.35
N GLN A 9 33.59 -43.80 26.06
CA GLN A 9 32.62 -42.81 26.57
C GLN A 9 33.11 -41.90 27.71
N GLY A 10 33.62 -40.74 27.29
CA GLY A 10 33.86 -39.57 28.14
C GLY A 10 34.30 -38.31 27.40
N ILE A 11 34.24 -38.26 26.06
CA ILE A 11 34.75 -37.15 25.25
C ILE A 11 33.63 -36.37 24.53
N THR A 12 32.38 -36.84 24.57
CA THR A 12 31.37 -36.38 23.60
C THR A 12 30.62 -35.09 24.01
N LEU A 13 30.27 -34.90 25.28
CA LEU A 13 29.40 -33.79 25.68
C LEU A 13 30.16 -32.50 26.02
N ILE A 14 31.28 -32.61 26.74
CA ILE A 14 32.08 -31.46 27.17
C ILE A 14 32.72 -30.77 25.95
N ALA A 15 33.24 -31.54 25.00
CA ALA A 15 33.80 -31.00 23.76
C ALA A 15 32.73 -30.28 22.92
N LEU A 16 31.51 -30.84 22.87
CA LEU A 16 30.38 -30.23 22.17
C LEU A 16 29.97 -28.90 22.82
N VAL A 17 29.85 -28.86 24.15
CA VAL A 17 29.49 -27.64 24.89
C VAL A 17 30.54 -26.55 24.69
N ILE A 18 31.82 -26.88 24.78
CA ILE A 18 32.90 -25.92 24.55
C ILE A 18 32.88 -25.39 23.12
N THR A 19 32.62 -26.25 22.13
CA THR A 19 32.51 -25.86 20.72
C THR A 19 31.34 -24.88 20.51
N ILE A 20 30.19 -25.14 21.11
CA ILE A 20 29.02 -24.25 21.04
C ILE A 20 29.33 -22.89 21.67
N ILE A 21 29.98 -22.86 22.83
CA ILE A 21 30.35 -21.61 23.52
C ILE A 21 31.32 -20.79 22.65
N ILE A 22 32.34 -21.42 22.06
CA ILE A 22 33.30 -20.74 21.19
C ILE A 22 32.59 -20.16 19.95
N LEU A 23 31.69 -20.92 19.32
CA LEU A 23 30.92 -20.46 18.16
C LEU A 23 30.01 -19.28 18.51
N LEU A 24 29.37 -19.28 19.68
CA LEU A 24 28.53 -18.17 20.14
C LEU A 24 29.34 -16.90 20.40
N ILE A 25 30.55 -17.03 20.97
CA ILE A 25 31.47 -15.90 21.18
C ILE A 25 31.96 -15.36 19.83
N LEU A 26 32.36 -16.23 18.90
CA LEU A 26 32.79 -15.81 17.56
C LEU A 26 31.68 -15.13 16.78
N ALA A 27 30.45 -15.65 16.85
CA ALA A 27 29.27 -15.05 16.25
C ALA A 27 28.97 -13.68 16.87
N GLY A 28 29.04 -13.55 18.20
CA GLY A 28 28.86 -12.28 18.90
C GLY A 28 29.87 -11.22 18.47
N ILE A 29 31.15 -11.58 18.34
CA ILE A 29 32.21 -10.66 17.89
C ILE A 29 32.02 -10.29 16.41
N SER A 30 31.66 -11.25 15.54
CA SER A 30 31.45 -11.02 14.11
C SER A 30 30.23 -10.15 13.84
N ILE A 31 29.10 -10.41 14.50
CA ILE A 31 27.89 -9.59 14.43
C ILE A 31 28.16 -8.19 14.97
N SER A 32 28.85 -8.08 16.12
CA SER A 32 29.21 -6.79 16.70
C SER A 32 30.16 -5.98 15.80
N ALA A 33 31.10 -6.64 15.11
CA ALA A 33 31.97 -5.99 14.14
C ALA A 33 31.19 -5.51 12.90
N LEU A 34 30.27 -6.33 12.38
CA LEU A 34 29.38 -5.98 11.27
C LEU A 34 28.44 -4.81 11.64
N THR A 35 27.93 -4.76 12.87
CA THR A 35 27.06 -3.66 13.34
C THR A 35 27.82 -2.40 13.76
N ASN A 36 29.06 -2.53 14.27
CA ASN A 36 29.85 -1.40 14.79
C ASN A 36 30.80 -0.75 13.77
N GLN A 37 31.08 -1.36 12.61
CA GLN A 37 32.02 -0.81 11.62
C GLN A 37 31.38 0.05 10.51
N GLY A 38 30.16 0.55 10.72
CA GLY A 38 29.55 1.50 9.80
C GLY A 38 29.19 0.93 8.42
N LEU A 39 29.44 -0.34 8.13
CA LEU A 39 29.15 -0.96 6.83
C LEU A 39 27.64 -0.93 6.52
N PHE A 40 26.79 -1.35 7.46
CA PHE A 40 25.33 -1.24 7.31
C PHE A 40 24.84 0.21 7.31
N LYS A 41 25.48 1.09 8.10
CA LYS A 41 25.18 2.53 8.10
C LYS A 41 25.49 3.16 6.74
N ASN A 42 26.60 2.76 6.12
CA ASN A 42 27.05 3.23 4.81
C ASN A 42 26.18 2.64 3.70
N ALA A 43 25.86 1.34 3.74
CA ALA A 43 24.94 0.74 2.78
C ALA A 43 23.55 1.41 2.81
N LYS A 44 23.06 1.76 4.00
CA LYS A 44 21.81 2.48 4.20
C LYS A 44 21.89 3.95 3.77
N ALA A 45 22.99 4.63 4.05
CA ALA A 45 23.23 5.97 3.53
C ALA A 45 23.28 5.98 2.01
N THR A 46 23.90 4.97 1.40
CA THR A 46 23.91 4.76 -0.05
C THR A 46 22.51 4.49 -0.57
N GLN A 47 21.73 3.60 0.04
CA GLN A 47 20.33 3.35 -0.37
C GLN A 47 19.48 4.63 -0.33
N ASN A 48 19.47 5.34 0.80
CA ASN A 48 18.72 6.59 0.93
C ASN A 48 19.21 7.67 -0.05
N ALA A 49 20.52 7.73 -0.31
CA ALA A 49 21.08 8.63 -1.30
C ALA A 49 20.68 8.23 -2.73
N THR A 50 20.58 6.94 -3.04
CA THR A 50 20.07 6.44 -4.32
C THR A 50 18.59 6.78 -4.48
N GLU A 51 17.74 6.48 -3.50
CA GLU A 51 16.30 6.81 -3.55
C GLU A 51 16.07 8.34 -3.64
N LYS A 52 16.88 9.13 -2.93
CA LYS A 52 16.86 10.60 -3.05
C LYS A 52 17.33 11.04 -4.43
N ALA A 53 18.39 10.45 -4.96
CA ALA A 53 18.90 10.76 -6.30
C ALA A 53 17.90 10.36 -7.40
N GLU A 54 17.16 9.26 -7.25
CA GLU A 54 16.08 8.86 -8.16
C GLU A 54 14.92 9.88 -8.13
N LYS A 55 14.51 10.35 -6.94
CA LYS A 55 13.53 11.43 -6.81
C LYS A 55 14.02 12.75 -7.40
N GLU A 56 15.26 13.14 -7.12
CA GLU A 56 15.89 14.34 -7.67
C GLU A 56 16.08 14.24 -9.19
N GLN A 57 16.37 13.04 -9.72
CA GLN A 57 16.41 12.78 -11.16
C GLN A 57 15.04 12.93 -11.80
N GLY A 58 13.97 12.39 -11.19
CA GLY A 58 12.60 12.60 -11.67
C GLY A 58 12.20 14.08 -11.66
N GLN A 59 12.54 14.82 -10.60
CA GLN A 59 12.31 16.27 -10.54
C GLN A 59 13.09 17.02 -11.61
N ARG A 60 14.39 16.73 -11.78
CA ARG A 60 15.20 17.34 -12.84
C ARG A 60 14.73 16.97 -14.24
N LEU A 61 14.22 15.77 -14.44
CA LEU A 61 13.65 15.34 -15.71
C LEU A 61 12.39 16.15 -16.03
N ASN A 62 11.53 16.39 -15.02
CA ASN A 62 10.38 17.28 -15.15
C ASN A 62 10.82 18.73 -15.42
N GLU A 63 11.84 19.25 -14.72
CA GLU A 63 12.38 20.59 -14.97
C GLU A 63 12.95 20.71 -16.41
N TYR A 64 13.64 19.68 -16.90
CA TYR A 64 14.10 19.64 -18.29
C TYR A 64 12.94 19.52 -19.27
N GLU A 65 11.89 18.76 -18.95
CA GLU A 65 10.67 18.68 -19.75
C GLU A 65 9.98 20.06 -19.81
N ASP A 66 9.84 20.76 -18.70
CA ASP A 66 9.29 22.12 -18.61
C ASP A 66 10.12 23.14 -19.41
N GLU A 67 11.45 23.08 -19.31
CA GLU A 67 12.34 23.97 -20.03
C GLU A 67 12.37 23.67 -21.54
N ILE A 68 12.35 22.39 -21.93
CA ILE A 68 12.18 21.98 -23.33
C ILE A 68 10.82 22.45 -23.88
N ASN A 69 9.75 22.29 -23.10
CA ASN A 69 8.40 22.73 -23.48
C ASN A 69 8.35 24.24 -23.70
N LYS A 70 9.08 25.04 -22.90
CA LYS A 70 9.21 26.49 -23.09
C LYS A 70 9.83 26.87 -24.44
N TYR A 71 10.79 26.09 -24.95
CA TYR A 71 11.39 26.32 -26.26
C TYR A 71 10.54 25.74 -27.40
N LEU A 72 9.75 24.69 -27.15
CA LEU A 72 8.78 24.13 -28.10
C LEU A 72 7.54 25.02 -28.27
N SER A 73 7.13 25.76 -27.24
CA SER A 73 6.00 26.73 -27.30
C SER A 73 6.24 27.95 -28.22
N ASN A 74 7.43 28.10 -28.80
CA ASN A 74 7.71 29.13 -29.82
C ASN A 74 7.45 28.64 -31.25
N ASN A 75 7.01 27.38 -31.45
CA ASN A 75 6.44 26.89 -32.69
C ASN A 75 4.94 26.65 -32.48
N ASP A 76 4.10 27.25 -33.33
CA ASP A 76 2.63 27.42 -33.25
C ASP A 76 1.73 26.17 -33.07
N LYS A 77 2.21 25.04 -32.54
CA LYS A 77 1.39 23.90 -32.11
C LYS A 77 2.06 23.12 -30.97
N THR A 78 2.00 23.62 -29.75
CA THR A 78 2.17 22.74 -28.58
C THR A 78 0.97 21.83 -28.50
N GLU A 79 1.16 20.54 -28.75
CA GLU A 79 0.14 19.53 -28.46
C GLU A 79 -0.14 19.56 -26.95
N GLU A 80 -1.28 20.10 -26.58
CA GLU A 80 -1.66 20.27 -25.18
C GLU A 80 -1.77 18.91 -24.47
N THR A 81 -1.11 18.79 -23.32
CA THR A 81 -1.14 17.59 -22.52
C THR A 81 -2.48 17.43 -21.82
N LEU A 82 -2.78 16.23 -21.34
CA LEU A 82 -3.97 16.00 -20.53
C LEU A 82 -3.93 16.83 -19.24
N VAL A 83 -2.75 17.03 -18.65
CA VAL A 83 -2.60 17.85 -17.44
C VAL A 83 -2.91 19.33 -17.71
N ASP A 84 -2.49 19.87 -18.85
CA ASP A 84 -2.83 21.25 -19.26
C ASP A 84 -4.36 21.44 -19.35
N LYS A 85 -5.04 20.48 -19.99
CA LYS A 85 -6.50 20.50 -20.15
C LYS A 85 -7.28 20.31 -18.86
N VAL A 86 -6.71 19.65 -17.85
CA VAL A 86 -7.32 19.59 -16.52
C VAL A 86 -7.09 20.89 -15.76
N ASN A 87 -5.89 21.48 -15.87
CA ASN A 87 -5.53 22.75 -15.21
C ASN A 87 -6.32 23.95 -15.77
N ASP A 88 -6.56 24.00 -17.08
CA ASP A 88 -7.33 25.08 -17.72
C ASP A 88 -8.86 24.94 -17.53
N GLY A 89 -9.31 23.81 -16.95
CA GLY A 89 -10.71 23.52 -16.66
C GLY A 89 -11.53 22.97 -17.83
N THR A 90 -10.90 22.70 -18.98
CA THR A 90 -11.53 22.03 -20.14
C THR A 90 -11.98 20.62 -19.76
N ILE A 91 -11.11 19.88 -19.08
CA ILE A 91 -11.40 18.59 -18.45
C ILE A 91 -11.60 18.80 -16.96
N LYS A 92 -12.70 18.30 -16.44
CA LYS A 92 -13.04 18.46 -15.03
C LYS A 92 -12.75 17.19 -14.25
N ILE A 93 -12.57 17.35 -12.94
CA ILE A 93 -12.58 16.22 -12.01
C ILE A 93 -13.89 15.43 -12.20
N GLY A 94 -13.74 14.11 -12.35
CA GLY A 94 -14.81 13.18 -12.63
C GLY A 94 -15.21 13.04 -14.10
N ASP A 95 -14.60 13.76 -15.04
CA ASP A 95 -14.79 13.48 -16.46
C ASP A 95 -14.15 12.15 -16.84
N TYR A 96 -14.71 11.47 -17.85
CA TYR A 96 -14.28 10.16 -18.31
C TYR A 96 -13.09 10.25 -19.26
N VAL A 97 -12.14 9.32 -19.11
CA VAL A 97 -10.96 9.18 -19.97
C VAL A 97 -10.90 7.74 -20.50
N LYS A 98 -10.66 7.58 -21.79
CA LYS A 98 -10.49 6.27 -22.44
C LYS A 98 -9.10 5.73 -22.17
N TYR A 99 -8.96 5.04 -21.05
CA TYR A 99 -7.75 4.30 -20.69
C TYR A 99 -8.00 2.79 -20.79
N THR A 100 -7.10 2.09 -21.48
CA THR A 100 -7.16 0.63 -21.65
C THR A 100 -5.90 0.01 -21.06
N PRO A 101 -5.99 -0.75 -19.96
CA PRO A 101 -4.86 -1.53 -19.44
C PRO A 101 -4.30 -2.50 -20.48
N ASN A 102 -3.02 -2.87 -20.31
CA ASN A 102 -2.45 -4.00 -21.03
C ASN A 102 -3.16 -5.31 -20.58
N THR A 103 -3.32 -6.28 -21.48
CA THR A 103 -3.83 -7.62 -21.09
C THR A 103 -2.92 -8.26 -20.04
N ALA A 104 -3.49 -8.71 -18.93
CA ALA A 104 -2.76 -9.30 -17.81
C ALA A 104 -3.34 -10.67 -17.40
N SER A 105 -2.48 -11.55 -16.89
CA SER A 105 -2.91 -12.79 -16.22
C SER A 105 -3.03 -12.57 -14.71
N THR A 106 -3.92 -13.31 -14.06
CA THR A 106 -4.06 -13.33 -12.60
C THR A 106 -3.13 -14.32 -11.90
N ASP A 107 -2.37 -15.15 -12.64
CA ASP A 107 -1.64 -16.29 -12.06
C ASP A 107 -0.61 -15.88 -10.99
N SER A 108 0.21 -14.86 -11.27
CA SER A 108 1.24 -14.39 -10.33
C SER A 108 0.62 -13.81 -9.07
N ILE A 109 -0.37 -12.93 -9.22
CA ILE A 109 -1.02 -12.28 -8.08
C ILE A 109 -1.85 -13.27 -7.26
N LEU A 110 -2.44 -14.30 -7.88
CA LEU A 110 -3.11 -15.38 -7.14
C LEU A 110 -2.13 -16.21 -6.33
N GLN A 111 -0.91 -16.44 -6.81
CA GLN A 111 0.13 -17.11 -6.02
C GLN A 111 0.50 -16.30 -4.77
N GLU A 112 0.69 -14.98 -4.93
CA GLU A 112 0.98 -14.08 -3.82
C GLU A 112 -0.18 -14.00 -2.82
N LEU A 113 -1.42 -13.84 -3.31
CA LEU A 113 -2.61 -13.82 -2.48
C LEU A 113 -2.77 -15.11 -1.66
N ASN A 114 -2.61 -16.29 -2.29
CA ASN A 114 -2.71 -17.56 -1.58
C ASN A 114 -1.59 -17.74 -0.54
N THR A 115 -0.44 -17.12 -0.74
CA THR A 115 0.69 -17.20 0.19
C THR A 115 0.53 -16.22 1.36
N TYR A 116 0.10 -14.98 1.10
CA TYR A 116 0.27 -13.86 2.02
C TYR A 116 -1.03 -13.27 2.57
N SER A 117 -2.19 -13.53 1.96
CA SER A 117 -3.46 -12.93 2.39
C SER A 117 -4.05 -13.56 3.65
N GLY A 118 -3.58 -14.74 4.03
CA GLY A 118 -4.19 -15.59 5.07
C GLY A 118 -5.47 -16.29 4.62
N SER A 119 -5.81 -16.28 3.32
CA SER A 119 -7.00 -16.93 2.78
C SER A 119 -6.72 -17.70 1.48
N ASP A 120 -7.34 -18.87 1.38
CA ASP A 120 -7.42 -19.72 0.17
C ASP A 120 -8.62 -19.38 -0.73
N LYS A 121 -9.43 -18.39 -0.35
CA LYS A 121 -10.63 -17.98 -1.11
C LYS A 121 -10.32 -17.13 -2.34
N ASN A 122 -9.07 -16.72 -2.51
CA ASN A 122 -8.63 -15.95 -3.67
C ASN A 122 -8.30 -16.91 -4.82
N THR A 123 -9.21 -17.02 -5.78
CA THR A 123 -9.11 -17.96 -6.91
C THR A 123 -9.39 -17.26 -8.24
N THR A 124 -9.19 -17.99 -9.34
CA THR A 124 -9.56 -17.52 -10.69
C THR A 124 -11.06 -17.26 -10.85
N SER A 125 -11.92 -17.76 -9.96
CA SER A 125 -13.35 -17.45 -9.96
C SER A 125 -13.71 -16.17 -9.19
N THR A 126 -12.80 -15.65 -8.37
CA THR A 126 -13.05 -14.45 -7.53
C THR A 126 -12.24 -13.24 -7.95
N LEU A 127 -11.20 -13.44 -8.76
CA LEU A 127 -10.32 -12.39 -9.28
C LEU A 127 -10.17 -12.54 -10.80
N THR A 128 -10.49 -11.48 -11.54
CA THR A 128 -10.25 -11.38 -12.98
C THR A 128 -9.86 -9.95 -13.35
N GLN A 129 -9.23 -9.78 -14.53
CA GLN A 129 -9.02 -8.45 -15.10
C GLN A 129 -10.34 -7.94 -15.69
N GLU A 130 -10.94 -6.95 -15.04
CA GLU A 130 -12.22 -6.39 -15.48
C GLU A 130 -12.02 -5.28 -16.53
N SER A 131 -13.02 -5.11 -17.39
CA SER A 131 -13.10 -3.93 -18.24
C SER A 131 -13.74 -2.79 -17.45
N LEU A 132 -12.90 -1.88 -16.95
CA LEU A 132 -13.31 -0.74 -16.13
C LEU A 132 -13.34 0.55 -16.95
N ASN A 133 -14.26 1.45 -16.58
CA ASN A 133 -14.24 2.84 -17.03
C ASN A 133 -13.41 3.69 -16.07
N TRP A 134 -12.86 4.79 -16.57
CA TRP A 134 -11.90 5.62 -15.82
C TRP A 134 -12.33 7.07 -15.79
N ARG A 135 -12.20 7.69 -14.62
CA ARG A 135 -12.58 9.07 -14.37
C ARG A 135 -11.40 9.83 -13.80
N VAL A 136 -11.27 11.11 -14.16
CA VAL A 136 -10.25 12.00 -13.59
C VAL A 136 -10.46 12.12 -12.09
N LEU A 137 -9.49 11.68 -11.30
CA LEU A 137 -9.49 11.80 -9.85
C LEU A 137 -8.97 13.17 -9.42
N ASP A 138 -7.76 13.51 -9.85
CA ASP A 138 -7.08 14.76 -9.52
C ASP A 138 -5.80 14.95 -10.34
N ILE A 139 -5.04 16.00 -10.01
CA ILE A 139 -3.63 16.16 -10.38
C ILE A 139 -2.80 16.02 -9.11
N LYS A 140 -1.77 15.18 -9.17
CA LYS A 140 -0.79 15.02 -8.10
C LYS A 140 0.61 14.94 -8.71
N ASP A 141 1.53 15.72 -8.15
CA ASP A 141 2.93 15.77 -8.60
C ASP A 141 3.06 16.03 -10.12
N GLY A 142 2.24 16.96 -10.64
CA GLY A 142 2.22 17.32 -12.07
C GLY A 142 1.58 16.29 -13.00
N GLN A 143 1.02 15.21 -12.47
CA GLN A 143 0.43 14.13 -13.26
C GLN A 143 -1.07 13.99 -12.98
N VAL A 144 -1.83 13.69 -14.03
CA VAL A 144 -3.26 13.37 -13.90
C VAL A 144 -3.39 11.97 -13.33
N ARG A 145 -4.20 11.83 -12.27
CA ARG A 145 -4.61 10.53 -11.76
C ARG A 145 -6.02 10.20 -12.21
N LEU A 146 -6.23 8.95 -12.60
CA LEU A 146 -7.53 8.36 -12.89
C LEU A 146 -7.94 7.42 -11.75
N ILE A 147 -9.23 7.31 -11.52
CA ILE A 147 -9.84 6.30 -10.66
C ILE A 147 -10.83 5.49 -11.49
N SER A 148 -10.96 4.21 -11.18
CA SER A 148 -12.06 3.39 -11.72
C SER A 148 -13.42 4.09 -11.50
N GLU A 149 -14.42 3.87 -12.35
CA GLU A 149 -15.76 4.45 -12.18
C GLU A 149 -16.50 3.81 -11.00
N LEU A 150 -16.49 2.48 -10.94
CA LEU A 150 -17.05 1.65 -9.87
C LEU A 150 -15.98 0.74 -9.25
N PRO A 151 -16.09 0.35 -7.96
CA PRO A 151 -15.20 -0.64 -7.39
C PRO A 151 -15.30 -1.92 -8.22
N THR A 152 -14.25 -2.72 -8.19
CA THR A 152 -14.25 -4.01 -8.88
C THR A 152 -15.39 -4.91 -8.42
N THR A 153 -15.87 -5.77 -9.31
CA THR A 153 -16.76 -6.86 -8.92
C THR A 153 -15.97 -8.02 -8.30
N SER A 154 -14.72 -8.20 -8.74
CA SER A 154 -13.73 -9.08 -8.14
C SER A 154 -13.45 -8.66 -6.70
N LYS A 155 -13.23 -9.65 -5.84
CA LYS A 155 -12.97 -9.44 -4.41
C LYS A 155 -11.65 -10.05 -3.99
N ILE A 156 -10.95 -9.34 -3.11
CA ILE A 156 -9.77 -9.84 -2.42
C ILE A 156 -10.16 -10.16 -0.99
N THR A 157 -9.99 -11.42 -0.61
CA THR A 157 -10.18 -11.87 0.77
C THR A 157 -8.89 -11.77 1.54
N LEU A 158 -8.91 -10.99 2.62
CA LEU A 158 -7.84 -10.89 3.60
C LEU A 158 -8.29 -11.57 4.90
N SER A 159 -7.38 -12.21 5.62
CA SER A 159 -7.70 -12.93 6.86
C SER A 159 -6.56 -12.94 7.86
N GLY A 160 -6.91 -12.75 9.13
CA GLY A 160 -5.97 -12.90 10.25
C GLY A 160 -4.80 -11.92 10.22
N TYR A 161 -3.74 -12.28 10.95
CA TYR A 161 -2.51 -11.50 10.99
C TYR A 161 -1.83 -11.43 9.62
N ASN A 162 -1.95 -12.47 8.78
CA ASN A 162 -1.38 -12.49 7.43
C ASN A 162 -2.04 -11.44 6.53
N GLY A 163 -3.37 -11.36 6.57
CA GLY A 163 -4.13 -10.32 5.89
C GLY A 163 -3.70 -8.92 6.32
N TYR A 164 -3.59 -8.65 7.63
CA TYR A 164 -3.11 -7.35 8.12
C TYR A 164 -1.67 -7.06 7.69
N ASN A 165 -0.77 -8.04 7.86
CA ASN A 165 0.65 -7.95 7.52
C ASN A 165 0.90 -7.54 6.07
N ASN A 166 0.04 -7.94 5.14
CA ASN A 166 0.31 -7.85 3.70
C ASN A 166 -0.76 -7.08 2.91
N ALA A 167 -1.76 -6.49 3.58
CA ALA A 167 -2.89 -5.84 2.93
C ALA A 167 -2.47 -4.78 1.90
N VAL A 168 -1.62 -3.84 2.28
CA VAL A 168 -1.22 -2.70 1.42
C VAL A 168 -0.53 -3.20 0.16
N LYS A 169 0.47 -4.08 0.33
CA LYS A 169 1.22 -4.61 -0.79
C LYS A 169 0.36 -5.47 -1.72
N LEU A 170 -0.45 -6.39 -1.17
CA LEU A 170 -1.33 -7.24 -1.97
C LEU A 170 -2.34 -6.42 -2.79
N LEU A 171 -2.92 -5.37 -2.21
CA LEU A 171 -3.90 -4.52 -2.89
C LEU A 171 -3.24 -3.65 -3.97
N ASP A 172 -2.09 -3.05 -3.68
CA ASP A 172 -1.33 -2.24 -4.65
C ASP A 172 -0.78 -3.10 -5.80
N ASP A 173 -0.22 -4.26 -5.51
CA ASP A 173 0.34 -5.20 -6.51
C ASP A 173 -0.77 -5.79 -7.38
N THR A 174 -1.96 -6.07 -6.81
CA THR A 174 -3.11 -6.52 -7.61
C THR A 174 -3.54 -5.46 -8.60
N CYS A 175 -3.66 -4.20 -8.15
CA CYS A 175 -4.00 -3.11 -9.06
C CYS A 175 -2.92 -2.93 -10.14
N SER A 176 -1.66 -2.94 -9.73
CA SER A 176 -0.51 -2.76 -10.63
C SER A 176 -0.46 -3.84 -11.70
N THR A 177 -0.66 -5.09 -11.32
CA THR A 177 -0.63 -6.23 -12.25
C THR A 177 -1.78 -6.17 -13.24
N LEU A 178 -3.00 -5.86 -12.77
CA LEU A 178 -4.20 -5.96 -13.59
C LEU A 178 -4.55 -4.69 -14.38
N TYR A 179 -4.06 -3.52 -13.98
CA TYR A 179 -4.53 -2.25 -14.56
C TYR A 179 -3.40 -1.35 -15.10
N SER A 180 -2.17 -1.82 -15.17
CA SER A 180 -1.06 -1.08 -15.79
C SER A 180 -1.17 -0.98 -17.31
N ASN A 181 -0.63 0.11 -17.84
CA ASN A 181 -0.41 0.31 -19.27
C ASN A 181 1.00 0.89 -19.43
N SER A 182 1.87 0.16 -20.14
CA SER A 182 3.27 0.51 -20.32
C SER A 182 3.53 1.80 -21.10
N LYS A 183 2.53 2.30 -21.85
CA LYS A 183 2.62 3.55 -22.61
C LYS A 183 2.12 4.74 -21.80
N PHE A 184 1.03 4.56 -21.06
CA PHE A 184 0.29 5.68 -20.46
C PHE A 184 0.44 5.83 -18.96
N ALA A 185 0.71 4.75 -18.21
CA ALA A 185 0.75 4.79 -16.76
C ALA A 185 2.19 4.85 -16.23
N SER A 186 2.46 5.81 -15.35
CA SER A 186 3.70 5.88 -14.55
C SER A 186 3.59 5.08 -13.26
N LYS A 187 2.38 5.00 -12.70
CA LYS A 187 2.10 4.25 -11.48
C LYS A 187 0.67 3.74 -11.46
N VAL A 188 0.47 2.54 -10.96
CA VAL A 188 -0.85 2.00 -10.64
C VAL A 188 -0.83 1.49 -9.20
N GLN A 189 -1.92 1.70 -8.47
CA GLN A 189 -2.06 1.25 -7.08
C GLN A 189 -3.55 1.19 -6.72
N ASN A 190 -3.88 0.69 -5.53
CA ASN A 190 -5.23 0.78 -5.00
C ASN A 190 -5.42 2.13 -4.29
N LEU A 191 -6.68 2.56 -4.12
CA LEU A 191 -7.01 3.78 -3.39
C LEU A 191 -6.45 3.74 -1.97
N LYS A 192 -5.89 4.86 -1.50
CA LYS A 192 -5.36 5.01 -0.14
C LYS A 192 -6.20 5.96 0.68
N ILE A 193 -6.09 5.88 2.01
CA ILE A 193 -6.82 6.78 2.92
C ILE A 193 -6.48 8.25 2.67
N GLU A 194 -5.25 8.54 2.26
CA GLU A 194 -4.78 9.88 1.91
C GLU A 194 -5.51 10.46 0.70
N ASP A 195 -5.96 9.62 -0.24
CA ASP A 195 -6.74 10.04 -1.41
C ASP A 195 -8.15 10.51 -1.02
N ILE A 196 -8.63 10.15 0.18
CA ILE A 196 -9.88 10.65 0.74
C ILE A 196 -9.61 11.88 1.62
N THR A 197 -8.70 11.76 2.58
CA THR A 197 -8.49 12.81 3.60
C THR A 197 -8.00 14.12 3.00
N VAL A 198 -7.21 14.09 1.92
CA VAL A 198 -6.72 15.32 1.25
C VAL A 198 -7.88 16.20 0.73
N TYR A 199 -9.02 15.61 0.39
CA TYR A 199 -10.19 16.31 -0.14
C TYR A 199 -11.29 16.56 0.89
N MET A 200 -11.13 16.08 2.13
CA MET A 200 -12.04 16.40 3.22
C MET A 200 -11.90 17.87 3.65
N LYS A 201 -13.03 18.51 4.01
CA LYS A 201 -13.06 19.86 4.60
C LYS A 201 -12.52 19.86 6.03
N THR A 202 -12.90 18.85 6.80
CA THR A 202 -12.49 18.67 8.20
C THR A 202 -11.68 17.40 8.31
N GLN A 203 -10.43 17.50 8.78
CA GLN A 203 -9.58 16.35 8.99
C GLN A 203 -10.09 15.50 10.18
N PRO A 204 -9.92 14.18 10.15
CA PRO A 204 -10.21 13.34 11.31
C PRO A 204 -9.38 13.80 12.51
N THR A 205 -10.00 13.82 13.69
CA THR A 205 -9.29 14.18 14.93
C THR A 205 -8.27 13.10 15.28
N GLU A 206 -7.02 13.51 15.44
CA GLU A 206 -5.96 12.60 15.91
C GLU A 206 -6.16 12.26 17.39
N ASP A 207 -6.11 10.96 17.72
CA ASP A 207 -6.05 10.49 19.11
C ASP A 207 -4.59 10.57 19.58
N THR A 208 -4.29 11.53 20.45
CA THR A 208 -2.94 11.70 21.02
C THR A 208 -2.65 10.76 22.19
N THR A 209 -3.60 9.93 22.59
CA THR A 209 -3.47 9.03 23.74
C THR A 209 -2.55 7.86 23.41
N GLU A 210 -1.59 7.61 24.30
CA GLU A 210 -0.81 6.37 24.30
C GLU A 210 -1.54 5.28 25.08
N TYR A 211 -1.77 4.14 24.43
CA TYR A 211 -2.33 2.95 25.05
C TYR A 211 -1.21 1.95 25.30
N LYS A 212 -1.19 1.35 26.50
CA LYS A 212 -0.11 0.45 26.94
C LYS A 212 -0.63 -0.93 27.35
N PRO A 213 -1.36 -1.64 26.47
CA PRO A 213 -1.79 -2.99 26.77
C PRO A 213 -0.57 -3.91 26.90
N THR A 214 -0.62 -4.82 27.87
CA THR A 214 0.46 -5.76 28.17
C THR A 214 0.11 -7.17 27.69
N ASN A 215 1.11 -7.97 27.34
CA ASN A 215 0.95 -9.36 26.92
C ASN A 215 0.01 -9.51 25.71
N ILE A 216 0.23 -8.68 24.68
CA ILE A 216 -0.58 -8.67 23.46
C ILE A 216 0.00 -9.59 22.39
N ASN A 217 -0.86 -10.23 21.61
CA ASN A 217 -0.48 -10.75 20.29
C ASN A 217 -0.52 -9.62 19.25
N TYR A 218 0.34 -9.66 18.24
CA TYR A 218 0.36 -8.65 17.19
C TYR A 218 0.84 -9.22 15.83
N PRO A 219 0.37 -8.67 14.69
CA PRO A 219 0.89 -8.99 13.37
C PRO A 219 2.30 -8.42 13.20
N LYS A 220 3.25 -9.20 12.66
CA LYS A 220 4.66 -8.82 12.59
C LYS A 220 4.95 -7.49 11.91
N ILE A 221 4.12 -7.02 10.98
CA ILE A 221 4.32 -5.69 10.37
C ILE A 221 4.28 -4.55 11.40
N LEU A 222 3.62 -4.73 12.55
CA LEU A 222 3.51 -3.73 13.62
C LEU A 222 4.88 -3.32 14.17
N GLU A 223 5.89 -4.18 14.08
CA GLU A 223 7.28 -3.85 14.45
C GLU A 223 7.83 -2.68 13.62
N GLN A 224 7.28 -2.47 12.42
CA GLN A 224 7.70 -1.46 11.45
C GLN A 224 6.73 -0.28 11.36
N GLU A 225 5.55 -0.31 11.97
CA GLU A 225 4.57 0.77 11.79
C GLU A 225 4.92 2.02 12.60
N GLU A 226 4.78 3.18 11.95
CA GLU A 226 4.82 4.46 12.62
C GLU A 226 3.79 4.53 13.75
N ASN A 227 4.13 5.26 14.81
CA ASN A 227 3.28 5.44 15.99
C ASN A 227 2.95 4.18 16.80
N GLN A 228 3.51 3.02 16.44
CA GLN A 228 3.36 1.77 17.19
C GLN A 228 4.73 1.33 17.73
N THR A 229 4.72 0.80 18.95
CA THR A 229 5.90 0.24 19.60
C THR A 229 5.54 -1.05 20.31
N VAL A 230 6.23 -2.12 19.93
CA VAL A 230 6.28 -3.43 20.60
C VAL A 230 7.75 -3.77 20.86
N GLU A 231 8.02 -4.80 21.65
CA GLU A 231 9.38 -5.17 22.08
C GLU A 231 10.42 -5.28 20.96
N ASN A 232 10.01 -5.80 19.79
CA ASN A 232 10.89 -6.01 18.64
C ASN A 232 10.76 -4.89 17.58
N SER A 233 10.14 -3.77 17.91
CA SER A 233 9.98 -2.67 16.95
C SER A 233 11.31 -2.12 16.45
N VAL A 234 11.37 -1.85 15.15
CA VAL A 234 12.51 -1.15 14.56
C VAL A 234 12.45 0.34 14.89
N THR A 235 13.63 0.94 15.00
CA THR A 235 13.77 2.37 15.35
C THR A 235 13.83 3.29 14.13
N ASN A 236 14.08 2.74 12.93
CA ASN A 236 14.24 3.48 11.69
C ASN A 236 13.47 2.78 10.57
N ASN A 237 13.20 3.49 9.47
CA ASN A 237 12.44 2.99 8.30
C ASN A 237 11.05 2.50 8.72
N LYS A 238 10.37 3.31 9.54
CA LYS A 238 8.99 3.02 9.89
C LYS A 238 8.08 3.27 8.69
N LEU A 239 7.04 2.46 8.59
CA LEU A 239 6.04 2.50 7.53
C LEU A 239 4.88 3.39 7.97
N GLY A 240 4.49 4.31 7.08
CA GLY A 240 3.19 4.96 7.16
C GLY A 240 2.03 3.96 7.01
N VAL A 241 0.82 4.41 7.33
CA VAL A 241 -0.39 3.56 7.30
C VAL A 241 -0.68 2.94 5.94
N SER A 242 -0.27 3.59 4.86
CA SER A 242 -0.50 3.18 3.47
C SER A 242 0.78 2.75 2.74
N GLU A 243 1.83 2.45 3.49
CA GLU A 243 3.14 2.07 2.97
C GLU A 243 3.46 0.60 3.27
N GLN A 244 4.05 -0.06 2.28
CA GLN A 244 4.62 -1.39 2.43
C GLN A 244 5.51 -1.69 1.22
N HIS A 245 6.76 -2.10 1.46
CA HIS A 245 7.72 -2.39 0.40
C HIS A 245 7.85 -3.90 0.15
N ASP A 246 7.94 -4.68 1.24
CA ASP A 246 8.15 -6.12 1.20
C ASP A 246 6.99 -6.88 1.84
N PHE A 247 6.84 -8.16 1.43
CA PHE A 247 5.94 -9.08 2.12
C PHE A 247 6.52 -9.46 3.49
N VAL A 248 5.65 -9.52 4.48
CA VAL A 248 5.99 -10.02 5.82
C VAL A 248 5.73 -11.51 5.86
N THR A 249 6.79 -12.29 6.04
CA THR A 249 6.78 -13.77 6.02
C THR A 249 6.75 -14.41 7.41
N THR A 250 6.87 -13.61 8.47
CA THR A 250 7.11 -14.08 9.85
C THR A 250 5.84 -14.16 10.73
N GLY A 251 4.66 -13.92 10.16
CA GLY A 251 3.37 -14.16 10.82
C GLY A 251 3.04 -13.20 11.97
N LYS A 252 2.80 -13.72 13.18
CA LYS A 252 2.46 -12.96 14.40
C LYS A 252 3.48 -13.20 15.51
N ALA A 253 3.48 -12.34 16.53
CA ALA A 253 4.29 -12.48 17.74
C ALA A 253 3.54 -11.99 18.98
N THR A 254 4.12 -12.21 20.16
CA THR A 254 3.66 -11.68 21.44
C THR A 254 4.58 -10.57 21.92
N SER A 255 4.03 -9.60 22.64
CA SER A 255 4.80 -8.57 23.32
C SER A 255 4.33 -8.40 24.76
N ALA A 256 5.24 -8.51 25.73
CA ALA A 256 4.88 -8.29 27.14
C ALA A 256 4.58 -6.82 27.41
N THR A 257 5.31 -5.90 26.77
CA THR A 257 5.07 -4.45 26.84
C THR A 257 4.82 -3.83 25.47
N SER A 258 3.85 -2.93 25.38
CA SER A 258 3.59 -2.15 24.17
C SER A 258 3.28 -0.69 24.46
N THR A 259 3.42 0.15 23.45
CA THR A 259 2.92 1.53 23.42
C THR A 259 2.34 1.78 22.04
N LEU A 260 1.00 1.83 21.99
CA LEU A 260 0.23 1.92 20.76
C LEU A 260 -0.51 3.25 20.70
N LYS A 261 -0.62 3.82 19.50
CA LYS A 261 -1.52 4.95 19.22
C LYS A 261 -2.69 4.51 18.38
N LYS A 262 -3.87 5.02 18.70
CA LYS A 262 -5.06 4.77 17.90
C LYS A 262 -4.98 5.57 16.60
N THR A 263 -4.82 4.86 15.48
CA THR A 263 -4.89 5.43 14.13
C THR A 263 -6.24 5.14 13.46
N TYR A 264 -7.09 4.33 14.10
CA TYR A 264 -8.47 4.10 13.70
C TYR A 264 -9.35 5.32 13.94
N TRP A 265 -10.22 5.59 12.97
CA TRP A 265 -11.34 6.52 13.05
C TRP A 265 -12.40 6.07 12.07
N ASN A 266 -13.66 6.44 12.26
CA ASN A 266 -14.68 6.25 11.24
C ASN A 266 -15.50 7.53 11.08
N LYS A 267 -16.14 7.67 9.93
CA LYS A 267 -17.02 8.80 9.66
C LYS A 267 -18.04 8.41 8.60
N SER A 268 -19.32 8.65 8.90
CA SER A 268 -20.35 8.72 7.86
C SER A 268 -20.09 9.95 7.02
N MET A 269 -19.97 9.78 5.72
CA MET A 269 -19.64 10.87 4.81
C MET A 269 -20.88 11.36 4.08
N THR A 270 -20.88 12.65 3.79
CA THR A 270 -21.83 13.33 2.92
C THR A 270 -21.07 14.15 1.87
N SER A 271 -21.77 14.62 0.84
CA SER A 271 -21.18 15.54 -0.15
C SER A 271 -20.65 16.83 0.48
N GLU A 272 -21.20 17.25 1.63
CA GLU A 272 -20.79 18.44 2.35
C GLU A 272 -19.46 18.27 3.08
N ASP A 273 -19.01 17.04 3.35
CA ASP A 273 -17.74 16.76 4.01
C ASP A 273 -16.51 16.98 3.11
N PHE A 274 -16.72 17.16 1.79
CA PHE A 274 -15.66 17.32 0.80
C PHE A 274 -15.55 18.76 0.29
N LYS A 275 -14.33 19.17 -0.07
CA LYS A 275 -14.02 20.47 -0.68
C LYS A 275 -14.79 20.67 -1.98
N ASP A 276 -14.96 19.60 -2.75
CA ASP A 276 -15.86 19.49 -3.89
C ASP A 276 -16.73 18.24 -3.71
N SER A 277 -18.05 18.40 -3.84
CA SER A 277 -19.01 17.30 -3.80
C SER A 277 -18.71 16.17 -4.79
N LYS A 278 -17.96 16.44 -5.87
CA LYS A 278 -17.52 15.44 -6.84
C LYS A 278 -16.65 14.35 -6.20
N TYR A 279 -15.85 14.67 -5.18
CA TYR A 279 -15.05 13.67 -4.48
C TYR A 279 -15.90 12.69 -3.66
N TYR A 280 -17.05 13.14 -3.12
CA TYR A 280 -17.99 12.23 -2.48
C TYR A 280 -18.53 11.19 -3.46
N GLU A 281 -18.88 11.62 -4.67
CA GLU A 281 -19.33 10.74 -5.77
C GLU A 281 -18.22 9.77 -6.21
N LEU A 282 -16.99 10.24 -6.39
CA LEU A 282 -15.89 9.39 -6.86
C LEU A 282 -15.41 8.39 -5.80
N LEU A 283 -15.43 8.77 -4.53
CA LEU A 283 -14.77 8.04 -3.45
C LEU A 283 -15.74 7.32 -2.52
N ILE A 284 -16.89 7.88 -2.16
CA ILE A 284 -17.69 7.33 -1.04
C ILE A 284 -18.98 6.65 -1.48
N ASN A 285 -19.79 7.33 -2.30
CA ASN A 285 -21.09 6.81 -2.69
C ASN A 285 -21.64 7.53 -3.94
N ASN A 286 -21.87 6.79 -5.01
CA ASN A 286 -22.51 7.30 -6.23
C ASN A 286 -23.78 6.53 -6.66
N GLY A 287 -24.36 5.67 -5.81
CA GLY A 287 -25.57 4.95 -6.22
C GLY A 287 -26.13 3.92 -5.24
N SER A 288 -27.15 3.19 -5.71
CA SER A 288 -27.73 2.05 -5.00
C SER A 288 -26.83 0.82 -5.17
N ASN A 289 -26.45 0.15 -4.08
CA ASN A 289 -25.61 -1.07 -4.07
C ASN A 289 -24.12 -0.88 -4.41
N TYR A 290 -23.52 0.25 -4.01
CA TYR A 290 -22.06 0.43 -4.12
C TYR A 290 -21.31 -0.60 -3.24
N ALA A 291 -20.44 -1.40 -3.86
CA ALA A 291 -19.75 -2.48 -3.16
C ALA A 291 -18.79 -1.93 -2.09
N THR A 292 -18.72 -2.59 -0.93
CA THR A 292 -17.64 -2.38 0.03
C THR A 292 -16.31 -2.65 -0.66
N TYR A 293 -15.36 -1.74 -0.52
CA TYR A 293 -14.05 -1.90 -1.13
C TYR A 293 -12.91 -1.56 -0.16
N TRP A 294 -11.80 -2.27 -0.30
CA TRP A 294 -10.59 -2.07 0.47
C TRP A 294 -9.84 -0.81 0.02
N MET A 295 -9.23 -0.14 0.98
CA MET A 295 -8.15 0.81 0.76
C MET A 295 -6.81 0.17 1.09
N SER A 296 -5.75 0.55 0.38
CA SER A 296 -4.37 0.20 0.71
C SER A 296 -3.86 0.98 1.90
N SER A 297 -4.52 0.81 3.05
CA SER A 297 -4.20 1.49 4.30
C SER A 297 -4.58 0.63 5.50
N ARG A 298 -3.66 0.49 6.46
CA ARG A 298 -3.90 -0.19 7.73
C ARG A 298 -4.27 0.83 8.82
N CYS A 299 -4.89 0.36 9.90
CA CYS A 299 -5.04 1.16 11.11
C CYS A 299 -5.18 0.30 12.37
N VAL A 300 -4.79 0.88 13.50
CA VAL A 300 -4.81 0.27 14.82
C VAL A 300 -5.90 0.93 15.65
N ASN A 301 -6.80 0.12 16.20
CA ASN A 301 -7.76 0.55 17.22
C ASN A 301 -7.28 0.10 18.59
N ALA A 302 -6.54 0.99 19.28
CA ALA A 302 -5.93 0.68 20.56
C ALA A 302 -6.84 1.03 21.74
N PHE A 303 -6.84 0.17 22.75
CA PHE A 303 -7.56 0.31 24.01
C PHE A 303 -6.62 0.08 25.20
N SER A 304 -7.09 0.33 26.42
CA SER A 304 -6.29 0.17 27.64
C SER A 304 -5.75 -1.25 27.84
N SER A 305 -6.49 -2.28 27.42
CA SER A 305 -6.14 -3.69 27.65
C SER A 305 -6.06 -4.56 26.39
N ARG A 306 -6.34 -4.00 25.20
CA ARG A 306 -6.34 -4.74 23.93
C ARG A 306 -6.11 -3.82 22.74
N ALA A 307 -5.85 -4.39 21.58
CA ALA A 307 -5.81 -3.68 20.30
C ALA A 307 -6.44 -4.51 19.19
N ASP A 308 -7.13 -3.84 18.27
CA ASP A 308 -7.63 -4.43 17.03
C ASP A 308 -6.80 -3.91 15.84
N PHE A 309 -6.42 -4.80 14.94
CA PHE A 309 -5.59 -4.53 13.76
C PHE A 309 -6.45 -4.62 12.50
N ASN A 310 -6.66 -3.48 11.85
CA ASN A 310 -7.70 -3.31 10.84
C ASN A 310 -7.13 -2.85 9.50
N VAL A 311 -7.83 -3.18 8.41
CA VAL A 311 -7.58 -2.64 7.08
C VAL A 311 -8.72 -1.70 6.72
N ARG A 312 -8.38 -0.52 6.20
CA ARG A 312 -9.32 0.54 5.85
C ARG A 312 -10.24 0.09 4.71
N ASN A 313 -11.51 0.44 4.81
CA ASN A 313 -12.48 0.24 3.75
C ASN A 313 -13.45 1.43 3.63
N VAL A 314 -14.11 1.51 2.49
CA VAL A 314 -15.32 2.31 2.36
C VAL A 314 -16.50 1.36 2.32
N TYR A 315 -17.48 1.62 3.18
CA TYR A 315 -18.64 0.77 3.39
C TYR A 315 -19.89 1.62 3.55
N SER A 316 -20.87 1.46 2.65
CA SER A 316 -22.22 2.05 2.82
C SER A 316 -22.22 3.57 3.10
N GLY A 317 -21.34 4.33 2.45
CA GLY A 317 -21.20 5.77 2.68
C GLY A 317 -20.29 6.16 3.86
N PHE A 318 -19.63 5.20 4.50
CA PHE A 318 -18.68 5.42 5.58
C PHE A 318 -17.26 5.22 5.10
N VAL A 319 -16.34 6.05 5.62
CA VAL A 319 -14.94 5.68 5.71
C VAL A 319 -14.75 4.97 7.04
N ASP A 320 -14.33 3.71 6.98
CA ASP A 320 -14.22 2.83 8.15
C ASP A 320 -13.00 1.90 8.00
N ALA A 321 -12.96 0.84 8.80
CA ALA A 321 -12.01 -0.25 8.69
C ALA A 321 -12.65 -1.56 9.10
N HIS A 322 -12.08 -2.68 8.64
CA HIS A 322 -12.45 -4.01 9.08
C HIS A 322 -11.30 -4.65 9.85
N GLY A 323 -11.60 -5.17 11.04
CA GLY A 323 -10.63 -5.91 11.86
C GLY A 323 -10.29 -7.24 11.22
N LEU A 324 -8.99 -7.54 11.10
CA LEU A 324 -8.49 -8.84 10.62
C LEU A 324 -7.87 -9.65 11.75
N PHE A 325 -7.32 -8.99 12.76
CA PHE A 325 -6.69 -9.63 13.90
C PHE A 325 -6.89 -8.79 15.17
N ASP A 326 -6.98 -9.43 16.34
CA ASP A 326 -6.95 -8.73 17.62
C ASP A 326 -5.82 -9.23 18.53
N SER A 327 -5.51 -8.45 19.56
CA SER A 327 -4.43 -8.77 20.49
C SER A 327 -4.71 -9.98 21.39
N ASN A 328 -5.94 -10.48 21.40
CA ASN A 328 -6.35 -11.70 22.11
C ASN A 328 -6.27 -12.95 21.22
N ASP A 329 -5.58 -12.83 20.09
CA ASP A 329 -5.36 -13.91 19.12
C ASP A 329 -6.60 -14.32 18.32
N ARG A 330 -7.59 -13.43 18.19
CA ARG A 330 -8.75 -13.68 17.32
C ARG A 330 -8.46 -13.23 15.90
N GLU A 331 -8.83 -14.09 14.96
CA GLU A 331 -8.66 -13.85 13.53
C GLU A 331 -10.02 -13.71 12.85
N TYR A 332 -10.10 -12.77 11.93
CA TYR A 332 -11.30 -12.45 11.15
C TYR A 332 -10.95 -12.44 9.67
N SER A 333 -11.96 -12.62 8.82
CA SER A 333 -11.80 -12.68 7.37
C SER A 333 -12.88 -11.86 6.68
N CYS A 334 -12.48 -11.13 5.64
CA CYS A 334 -13.42 -10.38 4.83
C CYS A 334 -12.94 -10.31 3.37
N GLY A 335 -13.89 -10.46 2.45
CA GLY A 335 -13.68 -10.25 1.02
C GLY A 335 -14.38 -8.98 0.56
N CYS A 336 -13.61 -7.98 0.16
CA CYS A 336 -14.14 -6.73 -0.40
C CYS A 336 -13.63 -6.52 -1.82
N ALA A 337 -14.33 -5.67 -2.57
CA ALA A 337 -13.83 -5.14 -3.82
C ALA A 337 -12.56 -4.30 -3.58
N PHE A 338 -11.94 -3.82 -4.65
CA PHE A 338 -10.84 -2.87 -4.59
C PHE A 338 -11.06 -1.75 -5.63
N ARG A 339 -10.24 -0.71 -5.57
CA ARG A 339 -10.47 0.56 -6.25
C ARG A 339 -9.18 1.04 -6.93
N PRO A 340 -8.90 0.56 -8.17
CA PRO A 340 -7.71 0.95 -8.89
C PRO A 340 -7.61 2.47 -9.12
N VAL A 341 -6.41 3.00 -8.93
CA VAL A 341 -6.00 4.37 -9.22
C VAL A 341 -4.77 4.33 -10.14
N ILE A 342 -4.84 5.06 -11.25
CA ILE A 342 -3.79 5.16 -12.26
C ILE A 342 -3.18 6.55 -12.16
N THR A 343 -1.86 6.67 -12.12
CA THR A 343 -1.15 7.92 -12.39
C THR A 343 -0.63 7.85 -13.80
N LEU A 344 -1.01 8.80 -14.64
CA LEU A 344 -0.59 8.86 -16.03
C LEU A 344 0.79 9.52 -16.14
N ASN A 345 1.56 9.15 -17.17
CA ASN A 345 2.78 9.87 -17.52
C ASN A 345 2.46 11.35 -17.81
N SER A 346 3.39 12.26 -17.49
CA SER A 346 3.25 13.72 -17.70
C SER A 346 2.95 14.09 -19.15
N ASN A 347 3.54 13.33 -20.08
CA ASN A 347 3.47 13.56 -21.52
C ASN A 347 2.19 13.01 -22.20
N VAL A 348 1.23 12.44 -21.46
CA VAL A 348 -0.02 11.93 -22.05
C VAL A 348 -0.83 13.09 -22.63
N GLN A 349 -1.24 12.96 -23.89
CA GLN A 349 -2.01 13.98 -24.61
C GLN A 349 -3.43 13.52 -24.93
N ILE A 350 -4.28 14.47 -25.30
CA ILE A 350 -5.61 14.17 -25.84
C ILE A 350 -5.53 13.86 -27.33
N ASP A 351 -6.17 12.77 -27.74
CA ASP A 351 -6.50 12.50 -29.14
C ASP A 351 -7.79 13.25 -29.51
N THR A 352 -7.64 14.49 -29.95
CA THR A 352 -8.77 15.39 -30.27
C THR A 352 -9.64 14.87 -31.41
N ALA A 353 -9.13 14.00 -32.29
CA ALA A 353 -9.88 13.43 -33.40
C ALA A 353 -10.86 12.33 -32.94
N ASN A 354 -10.52 11.60 -31.87
CA ASN A 354 -11.28 10.44 -31.39
C ASN A 354 -11.94 10.67 -30.00
N SER A 355 -11.72 11.85 -29.42
CA SER A 355 -12.26 12.22 -28.11
C SER A 355 -13.76 12.55 -28.15
N GLY A 356 -14.46 12.13 -27.10
CA GLY A 356 -15.77 12.69 -26.78
C GLY A 356 -15.67 13.90 -25.85
N ASN A 357 -16.75 14.19 -25.13
CA ASN A 357 -16.86 15.34 -24.21
C ASN A 357 -16.57 15.01 -22.74
N GLY A 358 -16.18 13.76 -22.44
CA GLY A 358 -15.89 13.26 -21.11
C GLY A 358 -17.07 13.14 -20.16
N LYS A 359 -18.32 13.32 -20.60
CA LYS A 359 -19.50 13.30 -19.69
C LYS A 359 -20.07 11.91 -19.44
N THR A 360 -19.79 10.95 -20.32
CA THR A 360 -20.10 9.53 -20.13
C THR A 360 -18.88 8.68 -20.49
N ALA A 361 -18.88 7.41 -20.08
CA ALA A 361 -17.81 6.48 -20.40
C ALA A 361 -17.59 6.33 -21.92
N GLU A 362 -18.67 6.22 -22.70
CA GLU A 362 -18.63 6.09 -24.16
C GLU A 362 -18.05 7.34 -24.82
N GLN A 363 -18.34 8.49 -24.23
CA GLN A 363 -17.86 9.80 -24.68
C GLN A 363 -16.58 10.25 -23.95
N GLY A 364 -15.81 9.32 -23.35
CA GLY A 364 -14.56 9.66 -22.68
C GLY A 364 -13.54 10.37 -23.58
N TYR A 365 -12.69 11.20 -22.99
CA TYR A 365 -11.54 11.80 -23.67
C TYR A 365 -10.57 10.70 -24.10
N ALA A 366 -10.27 10.63 -25.39
CA ALA A 366 -9.29 9.70 -25.91
C ALA A 366 -7.88 10.23 -25.63
N ILE A 367 -6.95 9.35 -25.27
CA ILE A 367 -5.55 9.68 -25.00
C ILE A 367 -4.63 9.02 -26.02
N LYS A 368 -3.49 9.66 -26.33
CA LYS A 368 -2.51 9.18 -27.30
C LYS A 368 -1.08 9.29 -26.83
#